data_AF-A0AA90TEE5-F1
#
_entry.id   AF-A0AA90TEE5-F1
#
_cell.length_a   1.000
_cell.length_b   1.000
_cell.length_c   1.000
_cell.angle_alpha   90.00
_cell.angle_beta   90.00
_cell.angle_gamma   90.00
#
_symmetry.space_group_name_H-M   'P 1'
#
loop_
_entity.id
_entity.type
_entity.pdbx_description
1 polymer ?
#
loop_
_entity_poly.entity_id
_entity_poly.type
_entity_poly.pdbx_seq_one_letter_code
_entity_poly.pdbx_strand_id
1 'polypeptide(L)'
;MTEKIKFTYLQKLLIKWQTRSLGPKIDTLMLVLSVLVYMGRPNLEAQFEQARIIISKMVKPSNLASKIFDRIVICVSDYARDEKLYMQDRDRAFNAVVQDIQFYSIVLDILKDKGYETQRDIIRSVIQKAYDEEYIISNENKRMLEYQERTFRQ
;
A
#
# COMPACT_ATOMS: atom_id res chain seq x y z
N MET A 1 23.03 -6.20 10.25
CA MET A 1 23.06 -6.03 11.72
C MET A 1 21.62 -5.93 12.16
N THR A 2 21.00 -7.07 12.37
CA THR A 2 19.55 -7.21 12.58
C THR A 2 19.42 -8.06 13.81
N GLU A 3 19.74 -7.46 14.97
CA GLU A 3 19.15 -7.94 16.21
C GLU A 3 17.66 -8.06 15.92
N LYS A 4 17.11 -9.26 16.10
CA LYS A 4 15.68 -9.53 15.94
C LYS A 4 14.95 -8.47 16.76
N ILE A 5 14.41 -7.44 16.10
CA ILE A 5 13.68 -6.36 16.77
C ILE A 5 12.42 -7.01 17.34
N LYS A 6 12.52 -7.53 18.55
CA LYS A 6 11.45 -8.17 19.28
C LYS A 6 10.72 -7.07 20.04
N PHE A 7 9.65 -6.58 19.44
CA PHE A 7 8.74 -5.68 20.14
C PHE A 7 7.93 -6.45 21.18
N THR A 8 8.01 -6.04 22.44
CA THR A 8 7.13 -6.51 23.51
C THR A 8 5.69 -6.05 23.22
N TYR A 9 4.69 -6.79 23.73
CA TYR A 9 3.27 -6.46 23.53
C TYR A 9 2.93 -4.99 23.90
N LEU A 10 3.51 -4.48 24.99
CA LEU A 10 3.35 -3.08 25.41
C LEU A 10 3.99 -2.07 24.43
N GLN A 11 5.16 -2.40 23.86
CA GLN A 11 5.80 -1.56 22.86
C GLN A 11 4.97 -1.52 21.57
N LYS A 12 4.40 -2.66 21.15
CA LYS A 12 3.47 -2.69 20.00
C LYS A 12 2.27 -1.79 20.23
N LEU A 13 1.69 -1.81 21.43
CA LEU A 13 0.56 -0.94 21.79
C LEU A 13 0.96 0.54 21.80
N LEU A 14 2.11 0.89 22.37
CA LEU A 14 2.60 2.27 22.39
C LEU A 14 2.86 2.79 20.97
N ILE A 15 3.52 2.02 20.11
CA ILE A 15 3.79 2.41 18.71
C ILE A 15 2.47 2.56 17.95
N LYS A 16 1.53 1.62 18.13
CA LYS A 16 0.19 1.71 17.53
C LYS A 16 -0.58 2.94 18.00
N TRP A 17 -0.41 3.35 19.25
CA TRP A 17 -1.05 4.55 19.79
C TRP A 17 -0.40 5.84 19.26
N GLN A 18 0.92 5.90 19.22
CA GLN A 18 1.67 7.05 18.70
C GLN A 18 1.46 7.28 17.20
N THR A 19 1.12 6.23 16.44
CA THR A 19 0.89 6.32 15.00
C THR A 19 -0.58 6.55 14.63
N ARG A 20 -1.50 6.55 15.59
CA ARG A 20 -2.96 6.55 15.37
C ARG A 20 -3.56 7.89 14.90
N SER A 21 -2.75 8.95 14.83
CA SER A 21 -3.18 10.34 14.60
C SER A 21 -2.31 11.06 13.57
N LEU A 22 -1.58 10.31 12.74
CA LEU A 22 -0.62 10.89 11.80
C LEU A 22 -1.26 11.38 10.49
N GLY A 23 -2.56 11.14 10.34
CA GLY A 23 -3.36 11.57 9.20
C GLY A 23 -3.53 10.49 8.14
N PRO A 24 -4.60 10.58 7.34
CA PRO A 24 -5.02 9.51 6.43
C PRO A 24 -3.95 9.15 5.40
N LYS A 25 -3.18 10.13 4.91
CA LYS A 25 -2.10 9.88 3.94
C LYS A 25 -0.96 9.02 4.52
N ILE A 26 -0.61 9.24 5.78
CA ILE A 26 0.44 8.46 6.47
C ILE A 26 -0.06 7.07 6.81
N ASP A 27 -1.34 6.94 7.20
CA ASP A 27 -1.95 5.63 7.44
C ASP A 27 -1.97 4.78 6.17
N THR A 28 -2.34 5.38 5.02
CA THR A 28 -2.28 4.70 3.73
C THR A 28 -0.86 4.35 3.33
N LEU A 29 0.11 5.25 3.55
CA LEU A 29 1.52 4.97 3.29
C LEU A 29 2.03 3.78 4.12
N MET A 30 1.69 3.73 5.42
CA MET A 30 2.03 2.60 6.29
C MET A 30 1.44 1.29 5.79
N LEU A 31 0.16 1.31 5.39
CA LEU A 31 -0.54 0.15 4.83
C LEU A 31 0.16 -0.36 3.56
N VAL A 32 0.36 0.54 2.57
CA VAL A 32 0.96 0.21 1.28
C VAL A 32 2.38 -0.35 1.48
N LEU A 33 3.22 0.33 2.27
CA LEU A 33 4.58 -0.13 2.51
C LEU A 33 4.64 -1.47 3.24
N SER A 34 3.76 -1.71 4.23
CA SER A 34 3.72 -2.99 4.95
C SER A 34 3.39 -4.15 4.00
N VAL A 35 2.42 -3.96 3.11
CA VAL A 35 2.01 -4.95 2.11
C VAL A 35 3.14 -5.22 1.12
N LEU A 36 3.75 -4.17 0.56
CA LEU A 36 4.80 -4.30 -0.45
C LEU A 36 6.06 -4.97 0.12
N VAL A 37 6.47 -4.61 1.34
CA VAL A 37 7.61 -5.25 2.00
C VAL A 37 7.38 -6.74 2.17
N TYR A 38 6.19 -7.14 2.64
CA TYR A 38 5.88 -8.56 2.83
C TYR A 38 5.71 -9.33 1.50
N MET A 39 5.34 -8.63 0.43
CA MET A 39 5.23 -9.19 -0.92
C MET A 39 6.59 -9.50 -1.54
N GLY A 40 7.64 -8.76 -1.18
CA GLY A 40 9.00 -8.97 -1.65
C GLY A 40 9.75 -10.15 -0.98
N ARG A 41 9.04 -11.09 -0.37
CA ARG A 41 9.64 -12.35 0.14
C ARG A 41 10.27 -13.14 -1.02
N PRO A 42 11.39 -13.86 -0.76
CA PRO A 42 12.00 -14.10 0.55
C PRO A 42 12.94 -12.99 1.07
N ASN A 43 13.28 -11.97 0.26
CA ASN A 43 14.29 -10.97 0.60
C ASN A 43 13.72 -9.79 1.41
N LEU A 44 13.19 -10.09 2.60
CA LEU A 44 12.59 -9.08 3.48
C LEU A 44 13.57 -7.99 3.94
N GLU A 45 14.84 -8.34 4.15
CA GLU A 45 15.84 -7.38 4.66
C GLU A 45 16.09 -6.25 3.64
N ALA A 46 16.28 -6.58 2.36
CA ALA A 46 16.42 -5.57 1.32
C ALA A 46 15.15 -4.71 1.19
N GLN A 47 13.98 -5.33 1.34
CA GLN A 47 12.69 -4.65 1.27
C GLN A 47 12.47 -3.67 2.43
N PHE A 48 12.84 -4.06 3.65
CA PHE A 48 12.84 -3.14 4.79
C PHE A 48 13.80 -1.98 4.59
N GLU A 49 14.98 -2.20 4.00
CA GLU A 49 15.91 -1.10 3.72
C GLU A 49 15.35 -0.13 2.68
N GLN A 50 14.72 -0.63 1.60
CA GLN A 50 14.02 0.24 0.64
C GLN A 50 12.90 1.04 1.32
N ALA A 51 12.07 0.39 2.16
CA ALA A 51 11.02 1.06 2.90
C ALA A 51 11.58 2.16 3.81
N ARG A 52 12.68 1.90 4.53
CA ARG A 52 13.34 2.90 5.37
C ARG A 52 13.80 4.12 4.57
N ILE A 53 14.40 3.90 3.40
CA ILE A 53 14.83 4.98 2.51
C ILE A 53 13.64 5.82 2.05
N ILE A 54 12.54 5.18 1.63
CA ILE A 54 11.34 5.87 1.16
C ILE A 54 10.70 6.69 2.29
N ILE A 55 10.51 6.10 3.46
CA ILE A 55 9.91 6.81 4.62
C ILE A 55 10.77 8.01 5.01
N SER A 56 12.10 7.87 5.02
CA SER A 56 13.02 8.97 5.38
C SER A 56 12.98 10.14 4.40
N LYS A 57 12.64 9.87 3.13
CA LYS A 57 12.43 10.88 2.09
C LYS A 57 11.07 11.56 2.21
N MET A 58 10.00 10.78 2.44
CA MET A 58 8.62 11.27 2.38
C MET A 58 8.10 11.84 3.70
N VAL A 59 8.65 11.41 4.84
CA VAL A 59 8.18 11.80 6.16
C VAL A 59 9.20 12.65 6.88
N LYS A 60 8.78 13.84 7.28
CA LYS A 60 9.48 14.72 8.22
C LYS A 60 8.59 14.96 9.44
N PRO A 61 9.13 15.04 10.67
CA PRO A 61 10.54 14.93 11.05
C PRO A 61 11.07 13.48 11.15
N SER A 62 12.39 13.30 11.32
CA SER A 62 13.05 11.97 11.32
C SER A 62 12.59 11.04 12.45
N ASN A 63 12.25 11.60 13.61
CA ASN A 63 11.66 10.85 14.73
C ASN A 63 10.32 10.19 14.34
N LEU A 64 9.52 10.86 13.51
CA LEU A 64 8.25 10.34 13.01
C LEU A 64 8.48 9.22 11.99
N ALA A 65 9.44 9.43 11.08
CA ALA A 65 9.86 8.42 10.11
C ALA A 65 10.28 7.10 10.81
N SER A 66 11.02 7.18 11.92
CA SER A 66 11.40 5.99 12.72
C SER A 66 10.18 5.25 13.27
N LYS A 67 9.20 5.95 13.83
CA LYS A 67 7.99 5.33 14.41
C LYS A 67 7.12 4.64 13.34
N ILE A 68 7.03 5.26 12.16
CA ILE A 68 6.34 4.68 11.00
C ILE A 68 7.05 3.42 10.55
N PHE A 69 8.38 3.43 10.47
CA PHE A 69 9.17 2.26 10.12
C PHE A 69 8.96 1.12 11.13
N ASP A 70 9.00 1.40 12.43
CA ASP A 70 8.74 0.40 13.47
C ASP A 70 7.33 -0.19 13.34
N ARG A 71 6.34 0.66 13.02
CA ARG A 71 4.96 0.22 12.77
C ARG A 71 4.87 -0.74 11.59
N ILE A 72 5.58 -0.47 10.50
CA ILE A 72 5.65 -1.35 9.32
C ILE A 72 6.28 -2.69 9.69
N VAL A 73 7.39 -2.71 10.43
CA VAL A 73 8.03 -3.95 10.91
C VAL A 73 7.04 -4.78 11.74
N ILE A 74 6.26 -4.14 12.61
CA ILE A 74 5.22 -4.82 13.39
C ILE A 74 4.15 -5.43 12.48
N CYS A 75 3.61 -4.66 11.53
CA CYS A 75 2.58 -5.15 10.61
C CYS A 75 3.07 -6.35 9.78
N VAL A 76 4.29 -6.27 9.23
CA VAL A 76 4.91 -7.36 8.49
C VAL A 76 5.12 -8.61 9.36
N SER A 77 5.50 -8.42 10.63
CA SER A 77 5.60 -9.54 11.57
C SER A 77 4.23 -10.15 11.91
N ASP A 78 3.17 -9.35 11.93
CA ASP A 78 1.82 -9.83 12.18
C ASP A 78 1.27 -10.58 10.94
N TYR A 79 1.59 -10.15 9.72
CA TYR A 79 1.28 -10.88 8.47
C TYR A 79 1.91 -12.26 8.40
N ALA A 80 3.10 -12.44 8.96
CA ALA A 80 3.75 -13.75 9.06
C ALA A 80 3.02 -14.72 10.00
N ARG A 81 2.15 -14.21 10.89
CA ARG A 81 1.35 -15.00 11.85
C ARG A 81 -0.09 -15.19 11.40
N ASP A 82 -0.63 -14.22 10.66
CA ASP A 82 -2.00 -14.22 10.16
C ASP A 82 -2.02 -13.82 8.68
N GLU A 83 -2.12 -14.83 7.81
CA GLU A 83 -2.20 -14.63 6.37
C GLU A 83 -3.51 -13.96 5.93
N LYS A 84 -4.62 -14.17 6.67
CA LYS A 84 -5.89 -13.52 6.35
C LYS A 84 -5.80 -12.02 6.54
N LEU A 85 -5.13 -11.58 7.61
CA LEU A 85 -4.84 -10.16 7.84
C LEU A 85 -4.04 -9.57 6.67
N TYR A 86 -3.03 -10.28 6.18
CA TYR A 86 -2.27 -9.85 5.00
C TYR A 86 -3.15 -9.72 3.75
N MET A 87 -4.00 -10.71 3.46
CA MET A 87 -4.89 -10.66 2.29
C MET A 87 -5.82 -9.43 2.35
N GLN A 88 -6.42 -9.16 3.51
CA GLN A 88 -7.30 -8.00 3.70
C GLN A 88 -6.57 -6.67 3.49
N ASP A 89 -5.38 -6.52 4.09
CA ASP A 89 -4.61 -5.31 3.95
C ASP A 89 -4.03 -5.15 2.54
N ARG A 90 -3.68 -6.24 1.86
CA ARG A 90 -3.23 -6.22 0.46
C ARG A 90 -4.31 -5.65 -0.45
N ASP A 91 -5.55 -6.12 -0.33
CA ASP A 91 -6.64 -5.65 -1.17
C ASP A 91 -6.92 -4.15 -0.92
N ARG A 92 -6.86 -3.72 0.34
CA ARG A 92 -6.96 -2.29 0.70
C ARG A 92 -5.80 -1.45 0.16
N ALA A 93 -4.58 -1.96 0.24
CA ALA A 93 -3.39 -1.29 -0.30
C ALA A 93 -3.48 -1.15 -1.82
N PHE A 94 -3.92 -2.19 -2.53
CA PHE A 94 -4.09 -2.14 -3.97
C PHE A 94 -5.15 -1.12 -4.38
N ASN A 95 -6.28 -1.06 -3.69
CA ASN A 95 -7.28 -0.02 -3.92
C ASN A 95 -6.71 1.38 -3.70
N ALA A 96 -5.88 1.59 -2.68
CA ALA A 96 -5.21 2.87 -2.47
C ALA A 96 -4.24 3.22 -3.60
N VAL A 97 -3.52 2.23 -4.14
CA VAL A 97 -2.61 2.42 -5.29
C VAL A 97 -3.37 2.78 -6.56
N VAL A 98 -4.52 2.15 -6.79
CA VAL A 98 -5.41 2.48 -7.92
C VAL A 98 -5.89 3.94 -7.84
N GLN A 99 -6.22 4.41 -6.64
CA GLN A 99 -6.79 5.73 -6.42
C GLN A 99 -5.76 6.88 -6.47
N ASP A 100 -4.48 6.62 -6.20
CA ASP A 100 -3.45 7.65 -6.14
C ASP A 100 -2.12 7.19 -6.77
N ILE A 101 -1.77 7.84 -7.88
CA ILE A 101 -0.55 7.58 -8.66
C ILE A 101 0.74 7.75 -7.83
N GLN A 102 0.73 8.55 -6.75
CA GLN A 102 1.87 8.68 -5.86
C GLN A 102 2.16 7.37 -5.10
N PHE A 103 1.15 6.54 -4.83
CA PHE A 103 1.39 5.21 -4.26
C PHE A 103 1.89 4.23 -5.31
N TYR A 104 1.52 4.40 -6.58
CA TYR A 104 2.10 3.58 -7.65
C TYR A 104 3.59 3.84 -7.85
N SER A 105 4.07 5.08 -7.73
CA SER A 105 5.53 5.34 -7.76
C SER A 105 6.26 4.65 -6.61
N ILE A 106 5.65 4.57 -5.41
CA ILE A 106 6.20 3.81 -4.28
C ILE A 106 6.30 2.32 -4.60
N VAL A 107 5.31 1.75 -5.29
CA VAL A 107 5.37 0.34 -5.75
C VAL A 107 6.61 0.11 -6.61
N LEU A 108 6.86 1.00 -7.57
CA LEU A 108 8.01 0.90 -8.47
C LEU A 108 9.34 1.04 -7.72
N ASP A 109 9.41 1.93 -6.73
CA ASP A 109 10.61 2.14 -5.92
C ASP A 109 10.92 0.94 -5.00
N ILE A 110 9.91 0.38 -4.34
CA ILE A 110 10.06 -0.77 -3.43
C ILE A 110 10.42 -2.04 -4.22
N LEU A 111 9.74 -2.26 -5.33
CA LEU A 111 9.90 -3.45 -6.15
C LEU A 111 10.85 -3.19 -7.31
N LYS A 112 11.82 -2.26 -7.22
CA LYS A 112 12.65 -1.84 -8.37
C LYS A 112 13.57 -2.94 -8.93
N ASP A 113 14.00 -3.88 -8.10
CA ASP A 113 14.97 -4.89 -8.54
C ASP A 113 14.35 -5.87 -9.54
N LYS A 114 15.19 -6.46 -10.42
CA LYS A 114 14.72 -7.39 -11.47
C LYS A 114 14.03 -8.65 -10.91
N GLY A 115 14.33 -9.04 -9.67
CA GLY A 115 13.70 -10.18 -9.02
C GLY A 115 12.22 -10.01 -8.67
N TYR A 116 11.64 -8.82 -8.86
CA TYR A 116 10.25 -8.52 -8.48
C TYR A 116 9.32 -8.27 -9.68
N GLU A 117 9.67 -8.75 -10.87
CA GLU A 117 8.85 -8.61 -12.09
C GLU A 117 7.43 -9.14 -11.88
N THR A 118 7.30 -10.36 -11.35
CA THR A 118 6.00 -10.99 -11.08
C THR A 118 5.13 -10.15 -10.15
N GLN A 119 5.70 -9.61 -9.06
CA GLN A 119 4.98 -8.78 -8.09
C GLN A 119 4.50 -7.48 -8.74
N ARG A 120 5.34 -6.85 -9.56
CA ARG A 120 4.97 -5.65 -10.32
C ARG A 120 3.87 -5.95 -11.33
N ASP A 121 3.94 -7.09 -12.02
CA ASP A 121 2.93 -7.49 -13.00
C ASP A 121 1.57 -7.79 -12.35
N ILE A 122 1.56 -8.40 -11.15
CA ILE A 122 0.33 -8.59 -10.36
C ILE A 122 -0.31 -7.22 -10.07
N ILE A 123 0.46 -6.26 -9.55
CA ILE A 123 -0.06 -4.93 -9.21
C ILE A 123 -0.52 -4.21 -10.48
N ARG A 124 0.25 -4.27 -11.57
CA ARG A 124 -0.12 -3.70 -12.86
C ARG A 124 -1.43 -4.27 -13.37
N SER A 125 -1.62 -5.58 -13.30
CA SER A 125 -2.85 -6.25 -13.72
C SER A 125 -4.06 -5.80 -12.90
N VAL A 126 -3.91 -5.65 -11.58
CA VAL A 126 -4.97 -5.13 -10.71
C VAL A 126 -5.33 -3.70 -11.08
N ILE A 127 -4.34 -2.84 -11.31
CA ILE A 127 -4.55 -1.45 -11.71
C ILE A 127 -5.25 -1.37 -13.06
N GLN A 128 -4.75 -2.12 -14.05
CA GLN A 128 -5.34 -2.14 -15.38
C GLN A 128 -6.80 -2.60 -15.36
N LYS A 129 -7.09 -3.67 -14.61
CA LYS A 129 -8.46 -4.15 -14.43
C LYS A 129 -9.38 -3.09 -13.83
N ALA A 130 -8.92 -2.37 -12.80
CA ALA A 130 -9.72 -1.31 -12.17
C ALA A 130 -10.01 -0.16 -13.15
N TYR A 131 -9.02 0.25 -13.95
CA TYR A 131 -9.21 1.26 -14.99
C TYR A 131 -10.16 0.79 -16.10
N ASP A 132 -10.02 -0.45 -16.55
CA ASP A 132 -10.89 -1.02 -17.59
C ASP A 132 -12.35 -1.08 -17.10
N GLU A 133 -12.58 -1.49 -15.85
CA GLU A 133 -13.91 -1.53 -15.23
C GLU A 133 -14.53 -0.12 -15.12
N GLU A 134 -13.76 0.87 -14.66
CA GLU A 134 -14.23 2.26 -14.57
C GLU A 134 -14.56 2.84 -15.96
N TYR A 135 -13.74 2.54 -16.96
CA TYR A 135 -13.99 2.96 -18.35
C TYR A 135 -15.24 2.31 -18.94
N ILE A 136 -15.46 1.01 -18.70
CA ILE A 136 -16.67 0.29 -19.13
C ILE A 136 -17.92 0.92 -18.51
N ILE A 137 -17.91 1.17 -17.20
CA ILE A 137 -19.03 1.83 -16.49
C ILE A 137 -19.28 3.24 -17.05
N SER A 138 -18.22 3.99 -17.38
CA SER A 138 -18.35 5.33 -17.96
C SER A 138 -19.07 5.31 -19.32
N ASN A 139 -18.83 4.28 -20.15
CA ASN A 139 -19.49 4.12 -21.43
C ASN A 139 -20.97 3.72 -21.28
N GLU A 140 -21.31 2.89 -20.29
CA GLU A 140 -22.72 2.59 -19.97
C GLU A 140 -23.45 3.83 -19.46
N ASN A 141 -22.83 4.60 -18.57
CA ASN A 141 -23.39 5.86 -18.07
C ASN A 141 -23.58 6.88 -19.20
N LYS A 142 -22.63 6.98 -20.13
CA LYS A 142 -22.75 7.81 -21.32
C LYS A 142 -23.93 7.37 -22.20
N ARG A 143 -24.13 6.07 -22.39
CA ARG A 143 -25.29 5.54 -23.13
C ARG A 143 -26.61 5.83 -22.43
N MET A 144 -26.67 5.72 -21.10
CA MET A 144 -27.88 6.11 -20.34
C MET A 144 -28.17 7.60 -20.46
N LEU A 145 -27.15 8.47 -20.38
CA LEU A 145 -27.30 9.91 -20.56
C LEU A 145 -27.78 10.27 -21.96
N GLU A 146 -27.20 9.66 -23.00
CA GLU A 146 -27.65 9.82 -24.39
C GLU A 146 -29.11 9.35 -24.58
N TYR A 147 -29.52 8.29 -23.87
CA TYR A 147 -30.90 7.79 -23.91
C TYR A 147 -31.87 8.76 -23.23
N GLN A 148 -31.48 9.35 -22.10
CA GLN A 148 -32.27 10.36 -21.41
C GLN A 148 -32.38 11.64 -22.25
N GLU A 149 -31.29 12.14 -22.82
CA GLU A 149 -31.31 13.32 -23.69
C GLU A 149 -32.22 13.14 -24.93
N ARG A 150 -32.30 11.93 -25.49
CA ARG A 150 -33.24 11.62 -26.59
C ARG A 150 -34.69 11.56 -26.14
N THR A 151 -34.94 11.15 -24.89
CA THR A 151 -36.28 11.03 -24.33
C THR A 151 -36.85 12.39 -23.87
N PHE A 152 -35.99 13.30 -23.41
CA PHE A 152 -36.37 14.66 -22.98
C PHE A 152 -36.38 15.72 -24.09
N ARG A 153 -36.06 15.35 -25.34
CA ARG A 153 -36.16 16.22 -26.53
C ARG A 153 -37.41 15.98 -27.40
N GLN A 154 -38.37 15.18 -26.93
CA GLN A 154 -39.73 15.11 -27.48
C GLN A 154 -40.66 16.03 -26.70
#